data_AF-A0A7S2AUV3-F1
#
_entry.id   AF-A0A7S2AUV3-F1
#
_cell.length_a   1.000
_cell.length_b   1.000
_cell.length_c   1.000
_cell.angle_alpha   90.00
_cell.angle_beta   90.00
_cell.angle_gamma   90.00
#
_symmetry.space_group_name_H-M   'P 1'
#
loop_
_entity.id
_entity.type
_entity.pdbx_description
1 polymer ?
#
loop_
_entity_poly.entity_id
_entity_poly.type
_entity_poly.pdbx_seq_one_letter_code
_entity_poly.pdbx_strand_id
1 'polypeptide(L)'
;MPEMKPVEKFSDADGGEAADDDSNEAPSEETVQEALEFLEKQEDQPTGPMSRLRAVVDNVTTAVQRPILEAMPESSALYLDEAQAKWEQTRDAALGSWSTVKEQTSTALEASNSYVQRLRENPSIEVGRLRTATIGKGCTAITASKTSQAGQSTELAELAEHQAWLELVRGKKSIELTIPARTCHSQPYIVGRGKRLQWKIRVQSLDIGFGVRLRVQADGGATETDIFTVEKYGNGVTVIGEWSMSPDAEETSANVVLVLDNSYSIFRSKFVVLQGLILDGIAPEVLDTNTIAAPVHMKIDSFLGLQDGLRPPPLVVEQDETLSGSDPMVDVSLATPKGTPSPSPQKNAERSLAENALVEAEAAAEKARLEAEAAEKASLEAEAAAEKARLEAEAAAEKARLEVEEAEEANLEAEEAAE
;
A
#
# COMPACT_ATOMS: atom_id res chain seq x y z
N MET A 1 37.58 -3.98 47.96
CA MET A 1 37.41 -2.59 47.49
C MET A 1 38.69 -2.18 46.78
N PRO A 2 38.72 -2.08 45.44
CA PRO A 2 39.90 -1.61 44.74
C PRO A 2 39.88 -0.07 44.62
N GLU A 3 41.05 0.52 44.83
CA GLU A 3 41.34 1.95 44.77
C GLU A 3 41.10 2.53 43.36
N MET A 4 40.32 3.61 43.28
CA MET A 4 40.24 4.44 42.08
C MET A 4 41.36 5.49 42.10
N LYS A 5 42.17 5.51 41.04
CA LYS A 5 43.14 6.58 40.76
C LYS A 5 42.45 7.77 40.06
N PRO A 6 42.92 9.01 40.26
CA PRO A 6 42.32 10.20 39.67
C PRO A 6 42.70 10.36 38.19
N VAL A 7 41.72 10.78 37.39
CA VAL A 7 41.86 11.11 35.97
C VAL A 7 42.51 12.49 35.83
N GLU A 8 43.62 12.54 35.10
CA GLU A 8 44.34 13.75 34.70
C GLU A 8 43.53 14.57 33.68
N LYS A 9 43.58 15.90 33.85
CA LYS A 9 43.05 16.88 32.92
C LYS A 9 43.99 17.01 31.73
N PHE A 10 43.48 16.76 30.53
CA PHE A 10 44.14 17.17 29.28
C PHE A 10 43.76 18.63 28.96
N SER A 11 44.78 19.47 28.85
CA SER A 11 44.74 20.83 28.33
C SER A 11 45.27 20.87 26.90
N ASP A 12 44.72 21.79 26.11
CA ASP A 12 45.29 22.48 24.95
C ASP A 12 45.68 21.64 23.72
N ALA A 13 44.85 21.74 22.67
CA ALA A 13 45.20 21.41 21.29
C ALA A 13 44.88 22.61 20.37
N ASP A 14 45.95 23.36 20.11
CA ASP A 14 46.41 24.02 18.89
C ASP A 14 45.43 24.29 17.73
N GLY A 15 45.47 25.54 17.25
CA GLY A 15 44.72 26.06 16.12
C GLY A 15 45.33 25.67 14.78
N GLY A 16 44.57 24.91 13.99
CA GLY A 16 44.86 24.63 12.59
C GLY A 16 44.36 25.74 11.67
N GLU A 17 45.30 26.45 11.08
CA GLU A 17 45.12 27.50 10.06
C GLU A 17 44.60 26.88 8.76
N ALA A 18 43.40 27.30 8.33
CA ALA A 18 42.78 26.87 7.08
C ALA A 18 43.47 27.56 5.89
N ALA A 19 44.12 26.78 5.05
CA ALA A 19 44.61 27.25 3.75
C ALA A 19 43.44 27.27 2.76
N ASP A 20 43.08 28.47 2.33
CA ASP A 20 42.20 28.72 1.19
C ASP A 20 42.95 28.34 -0.10
N ASP A 21 42.70 27.14 -0.63
CA ASP A 21 43.08 26.74 -1.99
C ASP A 21 41.84 26.77 -2.88
N ASP A 22 41.59 27.96 -3.44
CA ASP A 22 40.43 28.33 -4.25
C ASP A 22 40.74 28.13 -5.75
N SER A 23 41.09 26.90 -6.13
CA SER A 23 41.34 26.51 -7.52
C SER A 23 40.25 25.55 -8.04
N ASN A 24 39.02 26.08 -8.11
CA ASN A 24 37.90 25.41 -8.77
C ASN A 24 38.00 25.59 -10.29
N GLU A 25 38.95 24.88 -10.91
CA GLU A 25 39.13 24.87 -12.36
C GLU A 25 37.99 24.07 -13.01
N ALA A 26 37.20 24.73 -13.85
CA ALA A 26 36.09 24.09 -14.55
C ALA A 26 36.61 22.90 -15.39
N PRO A 27 35.87 21.78 -15.45
CA PRO A 27 36.29 20.62 -16.24
C PRO A 27 36.52 21.06 -17.69
N SER A 28 37.63 20.62 -18.26
CA SER A 28 37.99 20.98 -19.63
C SER A 28 36.93 20.48 -20.61
N GLU A 29 36.78 21.18 -21.74
CA GLU A 29 35.81 20.84 -22.78
C GLU A 29 36.00 19.40 -23.31
N GLU A 30 37.24 18.90 -23.25
CA GLU A 30 37.61 17.52 -23.55
C GLU A 30 36.99 16.50 -22.57
N THR A 31 36.98 16.79 -21.26
CA THR A 31 36.37 15.91 -20.24
C THR A 31 34.85 15.84 -20.39
N VAL A 32 34.21 16.94 -20.79
CA VAL A 32 32.76 16.98 -21.03
C VAL A 32 32.40 16.21 -22.30
N GLN A 33 33.22 16.31 -23.34
CA GLN A 33 33.00 15.63 -24.60
C GLN A 33 33.25 14.11 -24.49
N GLU A 34 34.26 13.70 -23.72
CA GLU A 34 34.51 12.29 -23.41
C GLU A 34 33.38 11.67 -22.56
N ALA A 35 32.77 12.45 -21.65
CA ALA A 35 31.59 12.02 -20.90
C ALA A 35 30.33 11.86 -21.77
N LEU A 36 30.14 12.72 -22.78
CA LEU A 36 29.04 12.61 -23.74
C LEU A 36 29.22 11.42 -24.69
N GLU A 37 30.43 11.22 -25.23
CA GLU A 37 30.74 10.03 -26.04
C GLU A 37 30.57 8.74 -25.23
N PHE A 38 30.90 8.75 -23.93
CA PHE A 38 30.67 7.60 -23.05
C PHE A 38 29.18 7.29 -22.85
N LEU A 39 28.34 8.31 -22.71
CA LEU A 39 26.88 8.13 -22.56
C LEU A 39 26.22 7.64 -23.86
N GLU A 40 26.64 8.15 -25.02
CA GLU A 40 26.16 7.67 -26.33
C GLU A 40 26.56 6.21 -26.58
N LYS A 41 27.78 5.82 -26.16
CA LYS A 41 28.25 4.41 -26.20
C LYS A 41 27.51 3.47 -25.25
N GLN A 42 26.87 3.99 -24.20
CA GLN A 42 26.09 3.20 -23.25
C GLN A 42 24.68 2.88 -23.77
N GLU A 43 24.16 3.65 -24.73
CA GLU A 43 22.83 3.43 -25.33
C GLU A 43 22.79 2.17 -26.21
N ASP A 44 23.92 1.82 -26.83
CA ASP A 44 24.09 0.61 -27.66
C ASP A 44 24.51 -0.64 -26.85
N GLN A 45 24.74 -0.53 -25.53
CA GLN A 45 25.08 -1.70 -24.72
C GLN A 45 23.83 -2.51 -24.32
N PRO A 46 23.81 -3.84 -24.50
CA PRO A 46 22.66 -4.71 -24.20
C PRO A 46 22.25 -4.73 -22.71
N THR A 47 23.04 -4.09 -21.84
CA THR A 47 22.80 -3.98 -20.40
C THR A 47 22.37 -2.58 -19.96
N GLY A 48 22.29 -1.63 -20.91
CA GLY A 48 21.88 -0.25 -20.67
C GLY A 48 20.42 -0.16 -20.21
N PRO A 49 20.03 0.95 -19.56
CA PRO A 49 18.68 1.15 -19.06
C PRO A 49 17.60 0.97 -20.15
N MET A 50 17.92 1.33 -21.40
CA MET A 50 17.04 1.13 -22.56
C MET A 50 16.89 -0.34 -22.96
N SER A 51 17.95 -1.14 -22.91
CA SER A 51 17.89 -2.58 -23.17
C SER A 51 17.13 -3.34 -22.08
N ARG A 52 17.24 -2.89 -20.81
CA ARG A 52 16.45 -3.45 -19.69
C ARG A 52 14.97 -3.16 -19.86
N LEU A 53 14.61 -1.95 -20.27
CA LEU A 53 13.21 -1.58 -20.56
C LEU A 53 12.64 -2.35 -21.75
N ARG A 54 13.40 -2.50 -22.84
CA ARG A 54 12.99 -3.32 -23.99
C ARG A 54 12.81 -4.79 -23.59
N ALA A 55 13.71 -5.34 -22.78
CA ALA A 55 13.58 -6.69 -22.24
C ALA A 55 12.35 -6.85 -21.32
N VAL A 56 11.96 -5.81 -20.56
CA VAL A 56 10.73 -5.83 -19.75
C VAL A 56 9.50 -5.84 -20.66
N VAL A 57 9.45 -5.01 -21.70
CA VAL A 57 8.35 -4.99 -22.67
C VAL A 57 8.24 -6.33 -23.40
N ASP A 58 9.36 -6.91 -23.83
CA ASP A 58 9.38 -8.21 -24.53
C ASP A 58 8.97 -9.36 -23.59
N ASN A 59 9.39 -9.32 -22.31
CA ASN A 59 8.98 -10.30 -21.31
C ASN A 59 7.50 -10.19 -20.94
N VAL A 60 6.96 -8.98 -20.80
CA VAL A 60 5.53 -8.75 -20.56
C VAL A 60 4.72 -9.22 -21.77
N THR A 61 5.18 -8.91 -22.98
CA THR A 61 4.54 -9.34 -24.23
C THR A 61 4.52 -10.87 -24.33
N THR A 62 5.64 -11.54 -24.02
CA THR A 62 5.75 -13.00 -24.05
C THR A 62 4.93 -13.67 -22.94
N ALA A 63 4.92 -13.11 -21.74
CA ALA A 63 4.18 -13.64 -20.60
C ALA A 63 2.66 -13.50 -20.73
N VAL A 64 2.18 -12.49 -21.47
CA VAL A 64 0.75 -12.27 -21.72
C VAL A 64 0.27 -12.99 -22.99
N GLN A 65 1.04 -12.99 -24.09
CA GLN A 65 0.61 -13.64 -25.33
C GLN A 65 0.63 -15.17 -25.27
N ARG A 66 1.63 -15.78 -24.64
CA ARG A 66 1.81 -17.25 -24.68
C ARG A 66 0.65 -18.01 -23.99
N PRO A 67 0.18 -17.63 -22.80
CA PRO A 67 -0.93 -18.33 -22.15
C PRO A 67 -2.26 -18.14 -22.89
N ILE A 68 -2.46 -16.98 -23.53
CA ILE A 68 -3.68 -16.67 -24.30
C ILE A 68 -3.72 -17.52 -25.58
N LEU A 69 -2.58 -17.73 -26.24
CA LEU A 69 -2.48 -18.58 -27.43
C LEU A 69 -2.53 -20.08 -27.12
N GLU A 70 -2.03 -20.52 -25.96
CA GLU A 70 -2.04 -21.93 -25.54
C GLU A 70 -3.38 -22.40 -24.95
N ALA A 71 -4.23 -21.48 -24.47
CA ALA A 71 -5.48 -21.80 -23.77
C ALA A 71 -6.74 -21.83 -24.66
N MET A 72 -6.66 -21.53 -25.96
CA MET A 72 -7.86 -21.45 -26.81
C MET A 72 -8.07 -22.69 -27.70
N PRO A 73 -9.28 -23.28 -27.69
CA PRO A 73 -9.64 -24.33 -28.65
C PRO A 73 -9.76 -23.77 -30.07
N GLU A 74 -9.41 -24.57 -31.08
CA GLU A 74 -9.32 -24.21 -32.51
C GLU A 74 -10.63 -23.67 -33.15
N SER A 75 -11.74 -23.58 -32.41
CA SER A 75 -13.07 -23.25 -32.95
C SER A 75 -13.55 -21.81 -32.69
N SER A 76 -12.68 -20.85 -32.35
CA SER A 76 -13.10 -19.49 -31.95
C SER A 76 -12.34 -18.37 -32.67
N ALA A 77 -12.30 -18.41 -34.00
CA ALA A 77 -11.69 -17.36 -34.83
C ALA A 77 -12.28 -15.95 -34.57
N LEU A 78 -13.57 -15.84 -34.25
CA LEU A 78 -14.22 -14.55 -33.96
C LEU A 78 -13.76 -13.90 -32.64
N TYR A 79 -13.27 -14.68 -31.66
CA TYR A 79 -12.74 -14.13 -30.41
C TYR A 79 -11.28 -13.67 -30.54
N LEU A 80 -10.55 -14.18 -31.55
CA LEU A 80 -9.18 -13.78 -31.83
C LEU A 80 -9.11 -12.34 -32.35
N ASP A 81 -10.03 -11.94 -33.22
CA ASP A 81 -10.05 -10.57 -33.76
C ASP A 81 -10.35 -9.53 -32.67
N GLU A 82 -11.29 -9.80 -31.77
CA GLU A 82 -11.61 -8.89 -30.65
C GLU A 82 -10.47 -8.81 -29.63
N ALA A 83 -9.83 -9.95 -29.32
CA ALA A 83 -8.68 -9.98 -28.42
C ALA A 83 -7.46 -9.26 -29.03
N GLN A 84 -7.25 -9.41 -30.33
CA GLN A 84 -6.18 -8.73 -31.06
C GLN A 84 -6.43 -7.22 -31.12
N ALA A 85 -7.66 -6.79 -31.40
CA ALA A 85 -8.03 -5.37 -31.40
C ALA A 85 -7.82 -4.72 -30.02
N LYS A 86 -8.21 -5.39 -28.92
CA LYS A 86 -7.95 -4.89 -27.55
C LYS A 86 -6.47 -4.83 -27.22
N TRP A 87 -5.68 -5.78 -27.70
CA TRP A 87 -4.23 -5.76 -27.53
C TRP A 87 -3.57 -4.61 -28.30
N GLU A 88 -3.96 -4.40 -29.56
CA GLU A 88 -3.45 -3.29 -30.38
C GLU A 88 -3.82 -1.94 -29.77
N GLN A 89 -5.05 -1.77 -29.27
CA GLN A 89 -5.47 -0.57 -28.56
C GLN A 89 -4.62 -0.30 -27.30
N THR A 90 -4.33 -1.35 -26.52
CA THR A 90 -3.52 -1.23 -25.30
C THR A 90 -2.07 -0.89 -25.64
N ARG A 91 -1.51 -1.52 -26.68
CA ARG A 91 -0.17 -1.25 -27.19
C ARG A 91 -0.05 0.20 -27.67
N ASP A 92 -1.02 0.68 -28.44
CA ASP A 92 -0.98 2.02 -29.02
C ASP A 92 -1.18 3.10 -27.94
N ALA A 93 -2.00 2.84 -26.91
CA ALA A 93 -2.09 3.69 -25.73
C ALA A 93 -0.76 3.76 -24.95
N ALA A 94 -0.08 2.63 -24.79
CA ALA A 94 1.23 2.59 -24.14
C ALA A 94 2.31 3.33 -24.96
N LEU A 95 2.30 3.18 -26.28
CA LEU A 95 3.19 3.91 -27.19
C LEU A 95 2.91 5.43 -27.19
N GLY A 96 1.65 5.85 -27.11
CA GLY A 96 1.26 7.26 -26.98
C GLY A 96 1.67 7.87 -25.64
N SER A 97 1.58 7.11 -24.54
CA SER A 97 2.13 7.55 -23.26
C SER A 97 3.66 7.66 -23.32
N TRP A 98 4.33 6.75 -24.02
CA TRP A 98 5.79 6.76 -24.18
C TRP A 98 6.30 7.94 -25.01
N SER A 99 5.63 8.27 -26.12
CA SER A 99 5.99 9.45 -26.93
C SER A 99 5.88 10.74 -26.12
N THR A 100 4.85 10.85 -25.27
CA THR A 100 4.66 11.98 -24.36
C THR A 100 5.82 12.11 -23.35
N VAL A 101 6.26 11.00 -22.74
CA VAL A 101 7.41 11.00 -21.82
C VAL A 101 8.71 11.37 -22.55
N LYS A 102 8.90 10.89 -23.79
CA LYS A 102 10.06 11.21 -24.62
C LYS A 102 10.10 12.70 -24.97
N GLU A 103 8.96 13.30 -25.32
CA GLU A 103 8.86 14.73 -25.64
C GLU A 103 9.12 15.60 -24.40
N GLN A 104 8.59 15.21 -23.23
CA GLN A 104 8.84 15.92 -21.97
C GLN A 104 10.31 15.87 -21.55
N THR A 105 10.96 14.71 -21.70
CA THR A 105 12.38 14.55 -21.38
C THR A 105 13.28 15.30 -22.37
N SER A 106 12.96 15.29 -23.67
CA SER A 106 13.65 16.12 -24.67
C SER A 106 13.53 17.61 -24.36
N THR A 107 12.32 18.08 -24.04
CA THR A 107 12.06 19.49 -23.69
C THR A 107 12.84 19.91 -22.44
N ALA A 108 12.90 19.05 -21.43
CA ALA A 108 13.67 19.32 -20.21
C ALA A 108 15.19 19.38 -20.48
N LEU A 109 15.68 18.50 -21.37
CA LEU A 109 17.08 18.46 -21.77
C LEU A 109 17.47 19.72 -22.57
N GLU A 110 16.64 20.15 -23.51
CA GLU A 110 16.83 21.39 -24.26
C GLU A 110 16.83 22.62 -23.36
N ALA A 111 15.92 22.68 -22.37
CA ALA A 111 15.89 23.75 -21.39
C ALA A 111 17.17 23.78 -20.53
N SER A 112 17.67 22.61 -20.13
CA SER A 112 18.93 22.49 -19.38
C SER A 112 20.13 22.93 -20.22
N ASN A 113 20.21 22.50 -21.48
CA ASN A 113 21.31 22.86 -22.39
C ASN A 113 21.28 24.36 -22.72
N SER A 114 20.10 24.95 -22.93
CA SER A 114 19.94 26.39 -23.12
C SER A 114 20.41 27.18 -21.89
N TYR A 115 20.17 26.67 -20.68
CA TYR A 115 20.63 27.29 -19.44
C TYR A 115 22.16 27.24 -19.31
N VAL A 116 22.77 26.08 -19.57
CA VAL A 116 24.25 25.93 -19.55
C VAL A 116 24.91 26.84 -20.60
N GLN A 117 24.30 26.96 -21.78
CA GLN A 117 24.82 27.82 -22.84
C GLN A 117 24.74 29.32 -22.47
N ARG A 118 23.66 29.75 -21.81
CA ARG A 118 23.56 31.14 -21.29
C ARG A 118 24.61 31.46 -20.23
N LEU A 119 24.89 30.50 -19.34
CA LEU A 119 25.96 30.63 -18.35
C LEU A 119 27.34 30.74 -19.02
N ARG A 120 27.57 30.01 -20.10
CA ARG A 120 28.82 30.05 -20.89
C ARG A 120 28.98 31.38 -21.64
N GLU A 121 27.90 31.95 -22.17
CA GLU A 121 27.92 33.18 -22.96
C GLU A 121 28.00 34.46 -22.13
N ASN A 122 27.51 34.46 -20.87
CA ASN A 122 27.50 35.65 -20.01
C ASN A 122 27.91 35.37 -18.56
N PRO A 123 29.16 34.94 -18.30
CA PRO A 123 29.62 34.58 -16.95
C PRO A 123 29.62 35.76 -15.96
N SER A 124 29.71 37.00 -16.45
CA SER A 124 29.82 38.22 -15.63
C SER A 124 28.46 38.80 -15.21
N ILE A 125 27.39 38.57 -15.98
CA ILE A 125 26.08 39.21 -15.76
C ILE A 125 25.17 38.38 -14.85
N GLU A 126 25.32 37.06 -14.83
CA GLU A 126 24.47 36.19 -14.01
C GLU A 126 24.98 35.94 -12.59
N VAL A 127 26.28 36.07 -12.32
CA VAL A 127 26.81 35.93 -10.94
C VAL A 127 26.32 37.06 -10.02
N GLY A 128 26.08 38.26 -10.57
CA GLY A 128 25.56 39.41 -9.83
C GLY A 128 24.02 39.42 -9.67
N ARG A 129 23.26 38.86 -10.63
CA ARG A 129 21.80 38.75 -10.54
C ARG A 129 21.32 37.53 -9.76
N LEU A 130 22.17 36.51 -9.56
CA LEU A 130 21.82 35.31 -8.79
C LEU A 130 21.69 35.54 -7.28
N ARG A 131 22.33 36.57 -6.72
CA ARG A 131 22.27 36.80 -5.26
C ARG A 131 20.96 37.46 -4.78
N THR A 132 20.17 38.05 -5.67
CA THR A 132 18.94 38.76 -5.27
C THR A 132 17.68 38.41 -6.07
N ALA A 133 17.79 37.75 -7.24
CA ALA A 133 16.60 37.35 -8.02
C ALA A 133 16.30 35.84 -7.99
N THR A 134 17.28 34.98 -7.67
CA THR A 134 17.15 33.51 -7.85
C THR A 134 16.93 32.74 -6.54
N ILE A 135 16.84 33.42 -5.40
CA ILE A 135 16.30 32.83 -4.16
C ILE A 135 14.76 32.90 -4.14
N GLY A 136 14.14 33.77 -4.96
CA GLY A 136 12.68 33.98 -4.95
C GLY A 136 11.87 33.29 -6.05
N LYS A 137 12.46 32.86 -7.18
CA LYS A 137 11.69 32.32 -8.32
C LYS A 137 12.24 31.04 -8.96
N GLY A 138 13.53 30.72 -8.80
CA GLY A 138 14.14 29.48 -9.29
C GLY A 138 14.06 28.32 -8.29
N CYS A 139 14.18 28.62 -6.99
CA CYS A 139 13.92 27.64 -5.93
C CYS A 139 12.44 27.26 -5.86
N THR A 140 11.50 28.14 -6.22
CA THR A 140 10.10 27.71 -6.32
C THR A 140 9.85 26.77 -7.49
N ALA A 141 10.63 26.79 -8.57
CA ALA A 141 10.43 25.88 -9.70
C ALA A 141 11.14 24.53 -9.50
N ILE A 142 12.37 24.48 -8.98
CA ILE A 142 13.07 23.20 -8.75
C ILE A 142 12.62 22.55 -7.44
N THR A 143 12.21 23.33 -6.43
CA THR A 143 11.47 22.78 -5.29
C THR A 143 10.04 22.45 -5.70
N ALA A 144 9.31 23.22 -6.52
CA ALA A 144 8.02 22.73 -7.04
C ALA A 144 8.16 21.50 -7.93
N SER A 145 9.24 21.33 -8.70
CA SER A 145 9.47 20.13 -9.52
C SER A 145 9.93 18.94 -8.68
N LYS A 146 10.76 19.11 -7.64
CA LYS A 146 11.07 18.02 -6.69
C LYS A 146 9.90 17.67 -5.77
N THR A 147 9.10 18.64 -5.35
CA THR A 147 7.86 18.39 -4.59
C THR A 147 6.74 17.87 -5.51
N SER A 148 6.75 18.21 -6.80
CA SER A 148 5.88 17.63 -7.83
C SER A 148 6.28 16.21 -8.18
N GLN A 149 7.57 15.88 -8.21
CA GLN A 149 8.04 14.53 -8.55
C GLN A 149 7.94 13.59 -7.33
N ALA A 150 8.16 14.11 -6.11
CA ALA A 150 7.84 13.40 -4.87
C ALA A 150 6.32 13.23 -4.68
N GLY A 151 5.52 14.25 -5.02
CA GLY A 151 4.05 14.20 -5.00
C GLY A 151 3.47 13.22 -6.03
N GLN A 152 4.05 13.16 -7.23
CA GLN A 152 3.65 12.19 -8.26
C GLN A 152 4.04 10.75 -7.87
N SER A 153 5.17 10.56 -7.17
CA SER A 153 5.55 9.24 -6.67
C SER A 153 4.63 8.76 -5.54
N THR A 154 4.12 9.66 -4.69
CA THR A 154 3.13 9.29 -3.67
C THR A 154 1.77 9.02 -4.29
N GLU A 155 1.36 9.79 -5.29
CA GLU A 155 0.07 9.60 -5.99
C GLU A 155 0.05 8.27 -6.77
N LEU A 156 1.15 7.91 -7.45
CA LEU A 156 1.27 6.60 -8.10
C LEU A 156 1.27 5.44 -7.11
N ALA A 157 1.91 5.61 -5.94
CA ALA A 157 1.88 4.59 -4.88
C ALA A 157 0.46 4.44 -4.31
N GLU A 158 -0.24 5.54 -4.03
CA GLU A 158 -1.63 5.54 -3.56
C GLU A 158 -2.58 4.91 -4.59
N LEU A 159 -2.41 5.19 -5.88
CA LEU A 159 -3.17 4.56 -6.96
C LEU A 159 -2.91 3.06 -7.05
N ALA A 160 -1.64 2.62 -6.95
CA ALA A 160 -1.30 1.20 -6.94
C ALA A 160 -1.87 0.48 -5.71
N GLU A 161 -1.84 1.12 -4.53
CA GLU A 161 -2.47 0.60 -3.32
C GLU A 161 -3.99 0.49 -3.46
N HIS A 162 -4.62 1.51 -4.06
CA HIS A 162 -6.05 1.51 -4.33
C HIS A 162 -6.42 0.42 -5.35
N GLN A 163 -5.63 0.20 -6.41
CA GLN A 163 -5.86 -0.87 -7.37
C GLN A 163 -5.73 -2.25 -6.72
N ALA A 164 -4.68 -2.48 -5.92
CA ALA A 164 -4.51 -3.74 -5.19
C ALA A 164 -5.67 -4.01 -4.22
N TRP A 165 -6.22 -2.96 -3.61
CA TRP A 165 -7.44 -3.04 -2.80
C TRP A 165 -8.66 -3.40 -3.63
N LEU A 166 -8.89 -2.73 -4.77
CA LEU A 166 -10.02 -3.03 -5.67
C LEU A 166 -9.97 -4.45 -6.21
N GLU A 167 -8.80 -4.95 -6.60
CA GLU A 167 -8.63 -6.34 -7.06
C GLU A 167 -9.01 -7.34 -5.97
N LEU A 168 -8.61 -7.07 -4.73
CA LEU A 168 -8.95 -7.94 -3.60
C LEU A 168 -10.44 -7.88 -3.29
N VAL A 169 -11.04 -6.70 -3.22
CA VAL A 169 -12.47 -6.48 -2.94
C VAL A 169 -13.34 -7.08 -4.04
N ARG A 170 -12.99 -6.90 -5.31
CA ARG A 170 -13.70 -7.47 -6.46
C ARG A 170 -13.49 -8.98 -6.59
N GLY A 171 -12.49 -9.53 -5.92
CA GLY A 171 -12.18 -10.95 -5.91
C GLY A 171 -13.37 -11.79 -5.42
N LYS A 172 -13.61 -12.93 -6.06
CA LYS A 172 -14.60 -13.89 -5.56
C LYS A 172 -14.21 -14.31 -4.14
N LYS A 173 -15.17 -14.30 -3.22
CA LYS A 173 -15.01 -14.70 -1.80
C LYS A 173 -14.13 -13.75 -0.95
N SER A 174 -13.99 -12.49 -1.35
CA SER A 174 -13.50 -11.44 -0.46
C SER A 174 -14.59 -11.10 0.58
N ILE A 175 -14.15 -10.71 1.77
CA ILE A 175 -15.01 -10.25 2.85
C ILE A 175 -14.39 -8.98 3.43
N GLU A 176 -15.16 -7.90 3.40
CA GLU A 176 -14.82 -6.66 4.08
C GLU A 176 -15.21 -6.77 5.55
N LEU A 177 -14.26 -6.57 6.44
CA LEU A 177 -14.44 -6.72 7.88
C LEU A 177 -14.07 -5.43 8.59
N THR A 178 -14.98 -4.98 9.45
CA THR A 178 -14.71 -3.94 10.44
C THR A 178 -14.50 -4.62 11.79
N ILE A 179 -13.28 -4.54 12.34
CA ILE A 179 -12.93 -5.14 13.62
C ILE A 179 -13.02 -4.05 14.71
N PRO A 180 -14.02 -4.10 15.61
CA PRO A 180 -14.16 -3.10 16.67
C PRO A 180 -12.94 -3.03 17.60
N ALA A 181 -12.75 -1.89 18.25
CA ALA A 181 -11.72 -1.76 19.30
C ALA A 181 -11.93 -2.80 20.40
N ARG A 182 -10.84 -3.29 21.01
CA ARG A 182 -10.88 -4.28 22.10
C ARG A 182 -11.49 -5.63 21.73
N THR A 183 -11.61 -5.95 20.44
CA THR A 183 -12.18 -7.23 19.98
C THR A 183 -11.19 -8.03 19.14
N CYS A 184 -11.47 -9.32 19.02
CA CYS A 184 -10.78 -10.23 18.14
C CYS A 184 -11.82 -10.89 17.23
N HIS A 185 -11.54 -10.96 15.93
CA HIS A 185 -12.37 -11.64 14.97
C HIS A 185 -11.69 -12.93 14.50
N SER A 186 -12.47 -13.98 14.33
CA SER A 186 -11.97 -15.30 13.97
C SER A 186 -12.80 -15.87 12.83
N GLN A 187 -12.14 -16.21 11.73
CA GLN A 187 -12.78 -16.78 10.54
C GLN A 187 -12.30 -18.24 10.34
N PRO A 188 -13.16 -19.24 10.63
CA PRO A 188 -12.81 -20.65 10.47
C PRO A 188 -12.93 -21.11 9.01
N TYR A 189 -12.06 -22.04 8.62
CA TYR A 189 -12.02 -22.74 7.34
C TYR A 189 -11.83 -24.24 7.58
N ILE A 190 -12.68 -25.06 6.97
CA ILE A 190 -12.54 -26.52 7.02
C ILE A 190 -11.73 -26.95 5.80
N VAL A 191 -10.48 -27.34 6.01
CA VAL A 191 -9.55 -27.75 4.97
C VAL A 191 -9.49 -29.27 4.93
N GLY A 192 -9.98 -29.86 3.84
CA GLY A 192 -9.92 -31.31 3.63
C GLY A 192 -8.51 -31.84 3.40
N ARG A 193 -8.31 -33.13 3.63
CA ARG A 193 -7.07 -33.85 3.30
C ARG A 193 -6.66 -33.61 1.84
N GLY A 194 -5.38 -33.31 1.60
CA GLY A 194 -4.84 -33.02 0.27
C GLY A 194 -5.33 -31.70 -0.35
N LYS A 195 -6.00 -30.83 0.43
CA LYS A 195 -6.35 -29.47 0.04
C LYS A 195 -5.43 -28.46 0.72
N ARG A 196 -5.42 -27.24 0.19
CA ARG A 196 -4.71 -26.11 0.80
C ARG A 196 -5.62 -24.90 0.95
N LEU A 197 -5.41 -24.16 2.03
CA LEU A 197 -5.99 -22.86 2.28
C LEU A 197 -4.97 -21.80 1.87
N GLN A 198 -5.36 -20.92 0.96
CA GLN A 198 -4.63 -19.69 0.66
C GLN A 198 -5.41 -18.51 1.20
N TRP A 199 -4.71 -17.55 1.81
CA TRP A 199 -5.32 -16.31 2.27
C TRP A 199 -4.56 -15.10 1.75
N LYS A 200 -5.31 -14.03 1.54
CA LYS A 200 -4.81 -12.70 1.24
C LYS A 200 -5.55 -11.70 2.10
N ILE A 201 -4.80 -10.92 2.87
CA ILE A 201 -5.32 -9.92 3.80
C ILE A 201 -4.74 -8.58 3.44
N ARG A 202 -5.59 -7.56 3.30
CA ARG A 202 -5.17 -6.17 3.14
C ARG A 202 -5.63 -5.37 4.36
N VAL A 203 -4.68 -4.71 5.00
CA VAL A 203 -4.95 -3.79 6.12
C VAL A 203 -5.19 -2.40 5.57
N GLN A 204 -6.37 -1.81 5.84
CA GLN A 204 -6.74 -0.48 5.30
C GLN A 204 -6.58 0.64 6.33
N SER A 205 -6.59 0.32 7.62
CA SER A 205 -6.51 1.36 8.66
C SER A 205 -5.66 0.92 9.83
N LEU A 206 -4.64 1.73 10.17
CA LEU A 206 -3.72 1.52 11.28
C LEU A 206 -3.13 0.08 11.30
N ASP A 207 -2.50 -0.32 12.39
CA ASP A 207 -2.04 -1.69 12.58
C ASP A 207 -3.18 -2.65 12.95
N ILE A 208 -3.07 -3.93 12.57
CA ILE A 208 -3.93 -5.03 13.04
C ILE A 208 -3.06 -6.24 13.41
N GLY A 209 -3.42 -6.97 14.47
CA GLY A 209 -2.80 -8.26 14.76
C GLY A 209 -3.37 -9.33 13.84
N PHE A 210 -2.53 -10.17 13.24
CA PHE A 210 -2.98 -11.30 12.43
C PHE A 210 -2.24 -12.58 12.80
N GLY A 211 -2.99 -13.67 12.97
CA GLY A 211 -2.50 -15.01 13.33
C GLY A 211 -3.26 -16.12 12.61
N VAL A 212 -2.72 -17.33 12.63
CA VAL A 212 -3.37 -18.53 12.09
C VAL A 212 -3.31 -19.64 13.12
N ARG A 213 -4.45 -20.26 13.41
CA ARG A 213 -4.58 -21.33 14.40
C ARG A 213 -5.18 -22.58 13.82
N LEU A 214 -4.80 -23.73 14.37
CA LEU A 214 -5.44 -25.01 14.13
C LEU A 214 -6.38 -25.33 15.28
N ARG A 215 -7.67 -25.48 15.01
CA ARG A 215 -8.66 -25.89 16.01
C ARG A 215 -8.90 -27.40 15.91
N VAL A 216 -8.56 -28.11 16.97
CA VAL A 216 -8.78 -29.57 17.12
C VAL A 216 -9.87 -29.79 18.16
N GLN A 217 -10.79 -30.73 17.90
CA GLN A 217 -11.77 -31.17 18.89
C GLN A 217 -11.14 -32.28 19.74
N ALA A 218 -10.95 -32.04 21.02
CA ALA A 218 -10.44 -33.01 21.98
C ALA A 218 -11.50 -33.37 23.03
N ASP A 219 -11.26 -34.44 23.80
CA ASP A 219 -12.09 -34.85 24.93
C ASP A 219 -12.05 -33.78 26.04
N GLY A 220 -12.87 -32.74 25.90
CA GLY A 220 -12.85 -31.55 26.76
C GLY A 220 -13.20 -30.25 26.05
N GLY A 221 -13.36 -30.28 24.72
CA GLY A 221 -13.78 -29.13 23.92
C GLY A 221 -12.80 -28.81 22.78
N ALA A 222 -12.99 -27.63 22.19
CA ALA A 222 -12.11 -27.15 21.14
C ALA A 222 -10.80 -26.60 21.73
N THR A 223 -9.67 -27.20 21.37
CA THR A 223 -8.34 -26.67 21.65
C THR A 223 -7.77 -26.03 20.40
N GLU A 224 -7.21 -24.82 20.53
CA GLU A 224 -6.56 -24.12 19.43
C GLU A 224 -5.04 -24.13 19.62
N THR A 225 -4.31 -24.53 18.58
CA THR A 225 -2.85 -24.51 18.53
C THR A 225 -2.43 -23.45 17.52
N ASP A 226 -1.54 -22.54 17.91
CA ASP A 226 -1.01 -21.52 17.00
C ASP A 226 -0.13 -22.19 15.92
N ILE A 227 -0.52 -22.04 14.65
CA ILE A 227 0.33 -22.37 13.50
C ILE A 227 1.22 -21.16 13.19
N PHE A 228 0.61 -19.98 13.23
CA PHE A 228 1.26 -18.70 13.02
C PHE A 228 0.88 -17.78 14.19
N THR A 229 1.90 -17.38 14.95
CA THR A 229 1.74 -16.50 16.11
C THR A 229 1.17 -15.16 15.65
N VAL A 230 0.32 -14.54 16.46
CA VAL A 230 -0.28 -13.24 16.12
C VAL A 230 0.81 -12.17 16.03
N GLU A 231 1.04 -11.63 14.84
CA GLU A 231 1.96 -10.53 14.57
C GLU A 231 1.22 -9.27 14.14
N LYS A 232 1.80 -8.09 14.38
CA LYS A 232 1.19 -6.81 14.00
C LYS A 232 1.60 -6.40 12.59
N TYR A 233 0.61 -6.09 11.76
CA TYR A 233 0.80 -5.59 10.40
C TYR A 233 0.26 -4.18 10.27
N GLY A 234 1.09 -3.29 9.72
CA GLY A 234 0.74 -1.87 9.55
C GLY A 234 -0.29 -1.62 8.46
N ASN A 235 -0.71 -0.35 8.37
CA ASN A 235 -1.60 0.10 7.30
C ASN A 235 -0.96 -0.12 5.93
N GLY A 236 -1.77 -0.48 4.92
CA GLY A 236 -1.31 -0.68 3.56
C GLY A 236 -0.46 -1.94 3.37
N VAL A 237 -0.36 -2.80 4.37
CA VAL A 237 0.33 -4.09 4.23
C VAL A 237 -0.64 -5.12 3.66
N THR A 238 -0.16 -5.87 2.66
CA THR A 238 -0.82 -7.08 2.17
C THR A 238 -0.09 -8.29 2.72
N VAL A 239 -0.80 -9.13 3.47
CA VAL A 239 -0.28 -10.39 3.99
C VAL A 239 -0.84 -11.52 3.15
N ILE A 240 0.05 -12.31 2.54
CA ILE A 240 -0.30 -13.49 1.74
C ILE A 240 0.35 -14.70 2.39
N GLY A 241 -0.44 -15.74 2.58
CA GLY A 241 0.07 -17.01 3.09
C GLY A 241 -0.75 -18.18 2.63
N GLU A 242 -0.19 -19.35 2.80
CA GLU A 242 -0.87 -20.60 2.54
C GLU A 242 -0.57 -21.64 3.63
N TRP A 243 -1.51 -22.56 3.80
CA TRP A 243 -1.39 -23.72 4.65
C TRP A 243 -2.01 -24.93 3.96
N SER A 244 -1.30 -26.05 3.94
CA SER A 244 -1.76 -27.29 3.32
C SER A 244 -1.94 -28.39 4.34
N MET A 245 -3.00 -29.19 4.17
CA MET A 245 -3.19 -30.41 4.94
C MET A 245 -2.45 -31.54 4.24
N SER A 246 -1.54 -32.21 4.96
CA SER A 246 -0.77 -33.32 4.40
C SER A 246 -1.70 -34.37 3.78
N PRO A 247 -1.39 -34.89 2.58
CA PRO A 247 -2.16 -35.96 1.97
C PRO A 247 -2.06 -37.27 2.74
N ASP A 248 -1.15 -37.38 3.72
CA ASP A 248 -0.97 -38.57 4.56
C ASP A 248 -1.52 -38.41 5.98
N ALA A 249 -2.15 -37.28 6.29
CA ALA A 249 -2.74 -37.06 7.60
C ALA A 249 -3.86 -38.07 7.90
N GLU A 250 -3.89 -38.57 9.13
CA GLU A 250 -4.94 -39.49 9.62
C GLU A 250 -6.32 -38.83 9.62
N GLU A 251 -6.37 -37.52 9.88
CA GLU A 251 -7.59 -36.73 9.90
C GLU A 251 -8.12 -36.43 8.49
N THR A 252 -9.44 -36.51 8.32
CA THR A 252 -10.10 -36.22 7.02
C THR A 252 -10.15 -34.73 6.71
N SER A 253 -10.16 -33.89 7.75
CA SER A 253 -10.24 -32.43 7.62
C SER A 253 -9.68 -31.74 8.85
N ALA A 254 -9.01 -30.61 8.64
CA ALA A 254 -8.53 -29.71 9.67
C ALA A 254 -9.39 -28.44 9.72
N ASN A 255 -9.62 -27.88 10.92
CA ASN A 255 -10.28 -26.58 11.08
C ASN A 255 -9.22 -25.49 11.31
N VAL A 256 -8.91 -24.74 10.26
CA VAL A 256 -7.94 -23.64 10.30
C VAL A 256 -8.67 -22.34 10.58
N VAL A 257 -8.25 -21.59 11.59
CA VAL A 257 -8.88 -20.35 12.03
C VAL A 257 -7.93 -19.19 11.74
N LEU A 258 -8.35 -18.28 10.87
CA LEU A 258 -7.68 -17.00 10.67
C LEU A 258 -8.10 -16.04 11.77
N VAL A 259 -7.14 -15.42 12.46
CA VAL A 259 -7.39 -14.58 13.63
C VAL A 259 -6.96 -13.16 13.34
N LEU A 260 -7.88 -12.21 13.47
CA LEU A 260 -7.66 -10.77 13.35
C LEU A 260 -7.84 -10.13 14.73
N ASP A 261 -6.74 -9.78 15.36
CA ASP A 261 -6.70 -9.28 16.74
C ASP A 261 -6.59 -7.75 16.78
N ASN A 262 -7.62 -7.11 17.34
CA ASN A 262 -7.67 -5.68 17.64
C ASN A 262 -7.84 -5.42 19.15
N SER A 263 -7.55 -6.41 19.99
CA SER A 263 -7.70 -6.33 21.46
C SER A 263 -6.84 -5.21 22.08
N TYR A 264 -5.72 -4.89 21.44
CA TYR A 264 -4.81 -3.84 21.88
C TYR A 264 -5.30 -2.42 21.55
N SER A 265 -6.21 -2.24 20.58
CA SER A 265 -6.74 -0.91 20.25
C SER A 265 -7.79 -0.47 21.27
N ILE A 266 -7.59 0.71 21.85
CA ILE A 266 -8.48 1.24 22.90
C ILE A 266 -9.76 1.86 22.32
N PHE A 267 -9.63 2.62 21.23
CA PHE A 267 -10.70 3.50 20.73
C PHE A 267 -10.95 3.39 19.23
N ARG A 268 -10.14 2.61 18.50
CA ARG A 268 -10.18 2.59 17.04
C ARG A 268 -10.60 1.23 16.52
N SER A 269 -11.66 1.19 15.74
CA SER A 269 -11.94 0.06 14.86
C SER A 269 -10.90 0.00 13.74
N LYS A 270 -10.77 -1.18 13.14
CA LYS A 270 -9.86 -1.41 12.02
C LYS A 270 -10.63 -2.02 10.86
N PHE A 271 -10.30 -1.60 9.65
CA PHE A 271 -10.88 -2.10 8.42
C PHE A 271 -9.85 -3.00 7.73
N VAL A 272 -10.29 -4.22 7.40
CA VAL A 272 -9.47 -5.21 6.72
C VAL A 272 -10.31 -5.90 5.66
N VAL A 273 -9.68 -6.22 4.53
CA VAL A 273 -10.26 -7.08 3.51
C VAL A 273 -9.59 -8.44 3.60
N LEU A 274 -10.37 -9.48 3.82
CA LEU A 274 -9.92 -10.86 3.93
C LEU A 274 -10.45 -11.67 2.75
N GLN A 275 -9.56 -12.35 2.04
CA GLN A 275 -9.91 -13.36 1.06
C GLN A 275 -9.31 -14.70 1.48
N GLY A 276 -10.15 -15.71 1.66
CA GLY A 276 -9.72 -17.08 1.96
C GLY A 276 -10.22 -18.05 0.90
N LEU A 277 -9.31 -18.77 0.27
CA LEU A 277 -9.58 -19.70 -0.83
C LEU A 277 -9.09 -21.09 -0.47
N ILE A 278 -9.98 -22.07 -0.51
CA ILE A 278 -9.62 -23.48 -0.42
C ILE A 278 -9.42 -23.98 -1.85
N LEU A 279 -8.22 -24.44 -2.15
CA LEU A 279 -7.83 -24.99 -3.43
C LEU A 279 -7.71 -26.51 -3.33
N ASP A 280 -8.20 -27.19 -4.36
CA ASP A 280 -7.96 -28.61 -4.56
C ASP A 280 -6.56 -28.81 -5.12
N GLY A 281 -5.79 -29.77 -4.57
CA GLY A 281 -4.51 -30.18 -5.13
C GLY A 281 -3.35 -30.14 -4.15
N ILE A 282 -2.47 -31.13 -4.32
CA ILE A 282 -1.14 -31.17 -3.73
C ILE A 282 -0.35 -30.03 -4.39
N ALA A 283 0.30 -29.18 -3.59
CA ALA A 283 1.21 -28.15 -4.13
C ALA A 283 2.15 -28.80 -5.17
N PRO A 284 2.47 -28.13 -6.29
CA PRO A 284 3.37 -28.70 -7.28
C PRO A 284 4.62 -29.19 -6.56
N GLU A 285 4.82 -30.49 -6.66
CA GLU A 285 5.78 -31.27 -5.90
C GLU A 285 7.19 -30.67 -6.10
N VAL A 286 7.63 -29.82 -5.17
CA VAL A 286 9.06 -29.57 -5.00
C VAL A 286 9.58 -30.83 -4.30
N LEU A 287 9.84 -31.85 -5.11
CA LEU A 287 10.61 -33.04 -4.74
C LEU A 287 11.95 -32.56 -4.18
N ASP A 288 12.03 -32.41 -2.85
CA ASP A 288 13.23 -32.72 -2.10
C ASP A 288 12.88 -33.06 -0.63
N THR A 289 13.38 -34.23 -0.24
CA THR A 289 13.05 -35.02 0.94
C THR A 289 13.55 -34.44 2.26
N ASN A 290 12.83 -34.77 3.35
CA ASN A 290 13.22 -34.70 4.77
C ASN A 290 13.14 -33.34 5.48
N THR A 291 11.93 -32.85 5.77
CA THR A 291 11.68 -32.07 6.99
C THR A 291 10.23 -32.26 7.44
N ILE A 292 10.04 -32.90 8.61
CA ILE A 292 8.74 -32.98 9.30
C ILE A 292 8.55 -31.65 10.03
N ALA A 293 8.12 -30.63 9.30
CA ALA A 293 7.47 -29.43 9.78
C ALA A 293 6.74 -28.84 8.57
N ALA A 294 5.41 -28.69 8.66
CA ALA A 294 4.61 -28.13 7.57
C ALA A 294 5.17 -26.75 7.19
N PRO A 295 5.63 -26.53 5.95
CA PRO A 295 6.17 -25.24 5.55
C PRO A 295 5.00 -24.28 5.34
N VAL A 296 4.81 -23.35 6.28
CA VAL A 296 4.03 -22.13 6.02
C VAL A 296 4.92 -21.24 5.15
N HIS A 297 4.62 -21.14 3.85
CA HIS A 297 5.30 -20.18 2.99
C HIS A 297 4.55 -18.85 3.07
N MET A 298 5.12 -17.89 3.82
CA MET A 298 4.64 -16.51 3.82
C MET A 298 5.46 -15.68 2.84
N LYS A 299 4.76 -14.94 2.00
CA LYS A 299 5.35 -13.87 1.21
C LYS A 299 4.76 -12.56 1.68
N ILE A 300 5.59 -11.74 2.32
CA ILE A 300 5.23 -10.37 2.64
C ILE A 300 5.60 -9.53 1.43
N ASP A 301 4.61 -9.24 0.59
CA ASP A 301 4.79 -8.26 -0.49
C ASP A 301 4.68 -6.86 0.14
N SER A 302 5.72 -6.45 0.86
CA SER A 302 5.91 -5.05 1.26
C SER A 302 6.40 -4.26 0.05
N PHE A 303 5.53 -3.46 -0.54
CA PHE A 303 5.81 -2.62 -1.71
C PHE A 303 6.81 -1.46 -1.43
N LEU A 304 7.34 -1.37 -0.21
CA LEU A 304 8.40 -0.42 0.15
C LEU A 304 9.63 -1.18 0.64
N GLY A 305 10.59 -1.40 -0.26
CA GLY A 305 11.95 -1.86 0.06
C GLY A 305 12.79 -0.77 0.72
N LEU A 306 12.31 -0.18 1.81
CA LEU A 306 13.04 0.80 2.62
C LEU A 306 12.44 0.91 4.02
N GLN A 307 12.80 -0.05 4.89
CA GLN A 307 12.94 0.18 6.33
C GLN A 307 13.59 -1.06 6.96
N ASP A 308 14.88 -1.22 6.70
CA ASP A 308 15.72 -2.11 7.49
C ASP A 308 16.58 -1.24 8.43
N GLY A 309 16.48 -1.51 9.73
CA GLY A 309 17.45 -1.01 10.70
C GLY A 309 17.00 0.09 11.66
N LEU A 310 16.02 -0.16 12.53
CA LEU A 310 16.02 0.34 13.92
C LEU A 310 15.21 -0.61 14.81
N ARG A 311 15.85 -1.69 15.25
CA ARG A 311 15.33 -2.56 16.32
C ARG A 311 15.79 -1.99 17.66
N PRO A 312 14.91 -1.50 18.56
CA PRO A 312 15.33 -1.19 19.92
C PRO A 312 15.71 -2.48 20.66
N PRO A 313 16.73 -2.46 21.53
CA PRO A 313 17.12 -3.64 22.30
C PRO A 313 16.00 -4.04 23.29
N PRO A 314 15.93 -5.34 23.65
CA PRO A 314 14.93 -5.81 24.60
C PRO A 314 15.13 -5.16 25.97
N LEU A 315 14.06 -4.56 26.50
CA LEU A 315 13.98 -4.17 27.90
C LEU A 315 13.99 -5.43 28.75
N VAL A 316 15.10 -5.65 29.46
CA VAL A 316 15.21 -6.59 30.56
C VAL A 316 14.34 -6.04 31.69
N VAL A 317 13.19 -6.66 31.91
CA VAL A 317 12.41 -6.46 33.13
C VAL A 317 13.00 -7.41 34.16
N GLU A 318 13.85 -6.89 35.05
CA GLU A 318 14.23 -7.57 36.28
C GLU A 318 12.96 -7.76 37.12
N GLN A 319 12.57 -9.01 37.34
CA GLN A 319 11.54 -9.37 38.32
C GLN A 319 12.20 -9.32 39.70
N ASP A 320 11.81 -8.33 40.50
CA ASP A 320 12.03 -8.35 41.95
C ASP A 320 11.11 -9.40 42.56
N GLU A 321 11.67 -10.56 42.86
CA GLU A 321 11.12 -11.46 43.88
C GLU A 321 11.48 -10.88 45.25
N THR A 322 10.49 -10.58 46.10
CA THR A 322 10.51 -10.83 47.56
C THR A 322 9.27 -10.26 48.26
N LEU A 323 8.93 -10.88 49.41
CA LEU A 323 7.91 -10.53 50.42
C LEU A 323 6.54 -11.18 50.17
N SER A 324 6.26 -12.42 50.59
CA SER A 324 6.28 -12.94 51.97
C SER A 324 5.75 -11.93 52.99
N GLY A 325 4.43 -11.81 53.08
CA GLY A 325 3.73 -11.08 54.13
C GLY A 325 2.50 -11.87 54.59
N SER A 326 2.62 -12.44 55.78
CA SER A 326 1.60 -13.17 56.53
C SER A 326 0.30 -12.40 56.73
N ASP A 327 -0.83 -13.09 56.55
CA ASP A 327 -2.16 -12.71 57.05
C ASP A 327 -2.17 -12.50 58.57
N PRO A 328 -2.80 -11.42 59.04
CA PRO A 328 -3.56 -11.49 60.27
C PRO A 328 -5.05 -11.32 60.00
N MET A 329 -5.83 -12.28 60.50
CA MET A 329 -7.26 -12.15 60.73
C MET A 329 -7.58 -10.81 61.40
N VAL A 330 -8.47 -10.01 60.81
CA VAL A 330 -9.08 -8.86 61.49
C VAL A 330 -10.60 -9.00 61.46
N ASP A 331 -11.13 -8.96 62.66
CA ASP A 331 -12.54 -9.05 63.05
C ASP A 331 -13.47 -8.12 62.27
N VAL A 332 -14.58 -8.70 61.81
CA VAL A 332 -15.75 -7.99 61.28
C VAL A 332 -16.49 -7.35 62.45
N SER A 333 -16.26 -6.06 62.69
CA SER A 333 -17.09 -5.23 63.56
C SER A 333 -18.11 -4.43 62.76
N LEU A 334 -19.38 -4.82 62.89
CA LEU A 334 -20.56 -4.07 62.47
C LEU A 334 -20.57 -2.68 63.14
N ALA A 335 -20.39 -1.62 62.35
CA ALA A 335 -20.67 -0.25 62.76
C ALA A 335 -21.71 0.38 61.82
N THR A 336 -22.88 0.66 62.39
CA THR A 336 -23.96 1.48 61.81
C THR A 336 -23.45 2.85 61.33
N PRO A 337 -23.71 3.29 60.08
CA PRO A 337 -23.37 4.64 59.65
C PRO A 337 -24.46 5.64 60.08
N LYS A 338 -24.03 6.62 60.88
CA LYS A 338 -24.78 7.76 61.37
C LYS A 338 -24.54 8.95 60.43
N GLY A 339 -25.63 9.51 59.87
CA GLY A 339 -25.72 10.89 59.42
C GLY A 339 -25.03 11.25 58.10
N THR A 340 -25.76 11.14 56.99
CA THR A 340 -25.39 11.75 55.71
C THR A 340 -25.50 13.29 55.80
N PRO A 341 -24.41 14.04 55.54
CA PRO A 341 -24.47 15.50 55.48
C PRO A 341 -25.24 15.95 54.23
N SER A 342 -26.22 16.84 54.45
CA SER A 342 -27.03 17.46 53.40
C SER A 342 -26.12 18.22 52.40
N PRO A 343 -26.22 17.98 51.09
CA PRO A 343 -25.37 18.61 50.10
C PRO A 343 -25.65 20.11 50.03
N SER A 344 -24.59 20.90 50.15
CA SER A 344 -24.62 22.36 50.11
C SER A 344 -25.11 22.90 48.74
N PRO A 345 -25.87 24.01 48.70
CA PRO A 345 -26.53 24.53 47.49
C PRO A 345 -25.62 24.79 46.28
N GLN A 346 -24.33 25.03 46.48
CA GLN A 346 -23.37 25.32 45.41
C GLN A 346 -23.13 24.11 44.49
N LYS A 347 -23.23 22.88 45.01
CA LYS A 347 -22.98 21.65 44.23
C LYS A 347 -24.09 21.35 43.21
N ASN A 348 -25.29 21.88 43.44
CA ASN A 348 -26.42 21.71 42.51
C ASN A 348 -26.31 22.64 41.30
N ALA A 349 -25.71 23.83 41.45
CA ALA A 349 -25.52 24.77 40.34
C ALA A 349 -24.50 24.23 39.32
N GLU A 350 -23.37 23.69 39.79
CA GLU A 350 -22.35 23.08 38.91
C GLU A 350 -22.88 21.86 38.15
N ARG A 351 -23.71 21.05 38.80
CA ARG A 351 -24.34 19.89 38.15
C ARG A 351 -25.29 20.30 37.02
N SER A 352 -26.06 21.37 37.21
CA SER A 352 -26.98 21.88 36.17
C SER A 352 -26.25 22.45 34.94
N LEU A 353 -25.08 23.08 35.16
CA LEU A 353 -24.25 23.57 34.05
C LEU A 353 -23.62 22.41 33.26
N ALA A 354 -23.17 21.36 33.96
CA ALA A 354 -22.61 20.17 33.31
C ALA A 354 -23.65 19.39 32.50
N GLU A 355 -24.88 19.26 32.99
CA GLU A 355 -25.99 18.62 32.24
C GLU A 355 -26.37 19.43 31.00
N ASN A 356 -26.47 20.77 31.11
CA ASN A 356 -26.75 21.61 29.94
C ASN A 356 -25.66 21.52 28.87
N ALA A 357 -24.38 21.51 29.27
CA ALA A 357 -23.27 21.37 28.32
C ALA A 357 -23.27 20.01 27.60
N LEU A 358 -23.69 18.94 28.28
CA LEU A 358 -23.79 17.61 27.68
C LEU A 358 -24.92 17.55 26.65
N VAL A 359 -26.08 18.15 26.95
CA VAL A 359 -27.21 18.24 26.02
C VAL A 359 -26.86 19.06 24.77
N GLU A 360 -26.14 20.17 24.92
CA GLU A 360 -25.67 20.96 23.78
C GLU A 360 -24.65 20.20 22.92
N ALA A 361 -23.74 19.45 23.55
CA ALA A 361 -22.77 18.63 22.84
C ALA A 361 -23.44 17.47 22.07
N GLU A 362 -24.47 16.83 22.65
CA GLU A 362 -25.23 15.77 21.99
C GLU A 362 -26.01 16.32 20.79
N ALA A 363 -26.67 17.48 20.93
CA ALA A 363 -27.38 18.14 19.83
C ALA A 363 -26.42 18.55 18.69
N ALA A 364 -25.21 19.02 19.01
CA ALA A 364 -24.20 19.34 18.01
C ALA A 364 -23.69 18.09 17.27
N ALA A 365 -23.49 16.99 17.99
CA ALA A 365 -23.08 15.72 17.40
C ALA A 365 -24.16 15.12 16.49
N GLU A 366 -25.43 15.18 16.89
CA GLU A 366 -26.55 14.71 16.06
C GLU A 366 -26.69 15.56 14.78
N LYS A 367 -26.55 16.89 14.89
CA LYS A 367 -26.55 17.79 13.73
C LYS A 367 -25.42 17.46 12.75
N ALA A 368 -24.20 17.24 13.25
CA ALA A 368 -23.06 16.87 12.42
C ALA A 368 -23.27 15.52 11.71
N ARG A 369 -23.92 14.56 12.38
CA ARG A 369 -24.28 13.27 11.77
C ARG A 369 -25.27 13.42 10.61
N LEU A 370 -26.31 14.25 10.80
CA LEU A 370 -27.30 14.51 9.75
C LEU A 370 -26.72 15.26 8.55
N GLU A 371 -25.78 16.18 8.78
CA GLU A 371 -25.10 16.90 7.70
C GLU A 371 -24.16 15.98 6.90
N ALA A 372 -23.44 15.08 7.56
CA ALA A 372 -22.62 14.08 6.90
C ALA A 372 -23.46 13.10 6.05
N GLU A 373 -24.60 12.64 6.58
CA GLU A 373 -25.52 11.76 5.85
C GLU A 373 -26.12 12.47 4.62
N ALA A 374 -26.46 13.76 4.74
CA ALA A 374 -26.93 14.54 3.61
C ALA A 374 -25.85 14.74 2.53
N ALA A 375 -24.59 14.92 2.93
CA ALA A 375 -23.47 15.04 2.00
C ALA A 375 -23.19 13.73 1.26
N GLU A 376 -23.24 12.58 1.97
CA GLU A 376 -23.08 11.26 1.35
C GLU A 376 -24.21 10.98 0.35
N LYS A 377 -25.46 11.28 0.71
CA LYS A 377 -26.60 11.15 -0.19
C LYS A 377 -26.46 12.01 -1.44
N ALA A 378 -25.98 13.25 -1.31
CA ALA A 378 -25.73 14.13 -2.44
C ALA A 378 -24.61 13.61 -3.35
N SER A 379 -23.58 12.99 -2.78
CA SER A 379 -22.49 12.36 -3.56
C SER A 379 -23.00 11.16 -4.38
N LEU A 380 -23.83 10.30 -3.78
CA LEU A 380 -24.41 9.14 -4.47
C LEU A 380 -25.37 9.56 -5.60
N GLU A 381 -26.14 10.64 -5.39
CA GLU A 381 -27.03 11.17 -6.44
C GLU A 381 -26.24 11.78 -7.61
N ALA A 382 -25.13 12.47 -7.33
CA ALA A 382 -24.23 13.00 -8.35
C ALA A 382 -23.55 11.88 -9.16
N GLU A 383 -23.12 10.80 -8.50
CA GLU A 383 -22.54 9.63 -9.16
C GLU A 383 -23.54 8.91 -10.07
N ALA A 384 -24.78 8.69 -9.58
CA ALA A 384 -25.85 8.10 -10.38
C ALA A 384 -26.21 8.95 -11.60
N ALA A 385 -26.20 10.28 -11.47
CA ALA A 385 -26.42 11.19 -12.59
C ALA A 385 -25.28 11.12 -13.63
N ALA A 386 -24.03 11.00 -13.18
CA ALA A 386 -22.87 10.86 -14.05
C ALA A 386 -22.87 9.52 -14.80
N GLU A 387 -23.21 8.42 -14.12
CA GLU A 387 -23.32 7.09 -14.76
C GLU A 387 -24.44 7.07 -15.80
N LYS A 388 -25.60 7.65 -15.48
CA LYS A 388 -26.70 7.80 -16.43
C LYS A 388 -26.30 8.59 -17.68
N ALA A 389 -25.59 9.71 -17.51
CA ALA A 389 -25.10 10.51 -18.63
C ALA A 389 -24.09 9.72 -19.51
N ARG A 390 -23.25 8.88 -18.90
CA ARG A 390 -22.33 8.01 -19.64
C ARG A 390 -23.07 6.98 -20.49
N LEU A 391 -24.09 6.32 -19.93
CA LEU A 391 -24.90 5.34 -20.65
C LEU A 391 -25.70 5.98 -21.80
N GLU A 392 -26.24 7.18 -21.61
CA GLU A 392 -26.92 7.91 -22.69
C GLU A 392 -25.96 8.32 -23.82
N ALA A 393 -24.73 8.72 -23.49
CA ALA A 393 -23.70 9.03 -24.48
C ALA A 393 -23.25 7.78 -25.26
N GLU A 394 -23.10 6.64 -24.58
CA GLU A 394 -22.76 5.35 -25.19
C GLU A 394 -23.86 4.86 -26.14
N ALA A 395 -25.13 4.93 -25.73
CA ALA A 395 -26.27 4.59 -26.57
C ALA A 395 -26.38 5.50 -27.81
N ALA A 396 -26.06 6.80 -27.66
CA ALA A 396 -26.02 7.73 -28.79
C ALA A 396 -24.90 7.40 -29.78
N ALA A 397 -23.72 7.00 -29.28
CA ALA A 397 -22.59 6.58 -30.11
C ALA A 397 -22.88 5.27 -30.86
N GLU A 398 -23.51 4.29 -30.20
CA GLU A 398 -23.92 3.03 -30.84
C GLU A 398 -24.95 3.26 -31.94
N LYS A 399 -25.95 4.12 -31.68
CA LYS A 399 -26.93 4.51 -32.69
C LYS A 399 -26.28 5.16 -33.91
N ALA A 400 -25.30 6.02 -33.71
CA ALA A 400 -24.56 6.65 -34.81
C ALA A 400 -23.74 5.65 -35.62
N ARG A 401 -23.19 4.59 -34.99
CA ARG A 401 -22.49 3.51 -35.70
C ARG A 401 -23.45 2.71 -36.59
N LEU A 402 -24.62 2.36 -36.08
CA LEU A 402 -25.63 1.62 -36.86
C LEU A 402 -26.14 2.43 -38.06
N GLU A 403 -26.30 3.75 -37.92
CA GLU A 403 -26.72 4.63 -39.03
C GLU A 403 -25.66 4.73 -40.13
N VAL A 404 -24.36 4.70 -39.76
CA VAL A 404 -23.26 4.64 -40.74
C VAL A 404 -23.20 3.29 -41.44
N GLU A 405 -23.40 2.19 -40.70
CA GLU A 405 -23.42 0.83 -41.24
C GLU A 405 -24.59 0.64 -42.23
N GLU A 406 -25.79 1.13 -41.91
CA GLU A 406 -26.96 1.11 -42.80
C GLU A 406 -26.71 1.95 -44.08
N ALA A 407 -26.03 3.08 -43.97
CA ALA A 407 -25.67 3.90 -45.12
C ALA A 407 -24.61 3.23 -46.02
N GLU A 408 -23.67 2.48 -45.43
CA GLU A 408 -22.66 1.71 -46.17
C GLU A 408 -23.31 0.52 -46.91
N GLU A 409 -24.22 -0.21 -46.25
CA GLU A 409 -24.98 -1.30 -46.87
C GLU A 409 -25.83 -0.81 -48.06
N ALA A 410 -26.53 0.32 -47.89
CA ALA A 410 -27.30 0.92 -48.98
C ALA A 410 -26.43 1.36 -50.18
N ASN A 411 -25.20 1.79 -49.93
CA ASN A 411 -24.27 2.19 -50.98
C ASN A 411 -23.72 0.96 -51.74
N LEU A 412 -23.45 -0.15 -51.04
CA LEU A 412 -23.06 -1.42 -51.67
C LEU A 412 -24.19 -2.01 -52.52
N GLU A 413 -25.44 -1.97 -52.06
CA GLU A 413 -26.60 -2.44 -52.85
C GLU A 413 -26.80 -1.58 -54.12
N ALA A 414 -26.58 -0.27 -54.02
CA ALA A 414 -26.65 0.63 -55.17
C ALA A 414 -25.51 0.40 -56.17
N GLU A 415 -24.31 0.04 -55.71
CA GLU A 415 -23.17 -0.31 -56.55
C GLU A 415 -23.40 -1.65 -57.28
N GLU A 416 -23.93 -2.67 -56.58
CA GLU A 416 -24.29 -3.96 -57.18
C GLU A 416 -25.39 -3.82 -58.25
N ALA A 417 -26.36 -2.94 -58.05
CA ALA A 417 -27.43 -2.70 -59.03
C ALA A 417 -26.98 -1.95 -60.29
N ALA A 418 -25.80 -1.32 -60.28
CA ALA A 418 -25.25 -0.57 -61.39
C ALA A 418 -24.34 -1.39 -62.32
N GLU A 419 -23.89 -2.56 -61.88
CA GLU A 419 -23.13 -3.55 -62.66
C GLU A 419 -24.04 -4.47 -63.49
#